data_AF-A0A7X1GDG4-F1
#
_entry.id   AF-A0A7X1GDG4-F1
#
_cell.length_a   1.000
_cell.length_b   1.000
_cell.length_c   1.000
_cell.angle_alpha   90.00
_cell.angle_beta   90.00
_cell.angle_gamma   90.00
#
_symmetry.space_group_name_H-M   'P 1'
#
loop_
_entity.id
_entity.type
_entity.pdbx_description
1 polymer ?
#
loop_
_entity_poly.entity_id
_entity_poly.type
_entity_poly.pdbx_seq_one_letter_code
_entity_poly.pdbx_strand_id
1 'polypeptide(L)'
;MNGLTQLGWRHWVVALAVVVFLGWAIQLQSEKEIALKFGEPWEDMRQRSSAAIGPTIPGHFAFSIPKSDARLRFIDPQYGFTTPLARFFTVNFNSDGLTRGIRMSPQIEPLLLEDTLRVVLDLQEQWHKAGWVPIRVEQDPPFADTPQWRARLRDVNKGGTSYWQAGNQYQVMLVVNRFKDIKRPTEERYLIKLALARPWVKP
;
A
#
# COMPACT_ATOMS: atom_id res chain seq x y z
N MET A 1 -25.46 53.36 16.82
CA MET A 1 -25.06 52.09 17.46
C MET A 1 -24.86 51.04 16.36
N ASN A 2 -23.64 50.84 15.83
CA ASN A 2 -23.35 49.78 14.83
C ASN A 2 -21.86 49.35 14.75
N GLY A 3 -21.01 49.79 15.69
CA GLY A 3 -19.56 49.51 15.64
C GLY A 3 -19.11 48.22 16.34
N LEU A 4 -19.89 47.72 17.30
CA LEU A 4 -19.52 46.56 18.13
C LEU A 4 -19.87 45.20 17.50
N THR A 5 -20.78 45.16 16.53
CA THR A 5 -21.18 43.94 15.81
C THR A 5 -20.23 43.57 14.65
N GLN A 6 -19.61 44.57 13.99
CA GLN A 6 -18.67 44.32 12.89
C GLN A 6 -17.33 43.73 13.37
N LEU A 7 -16.90 44.05 14.59
CA LEU A 7 -15.63 43.57 15.13
C LEU A 7 -15.70 42.07 15.45
N GLY A 8 -16.81 41.58 16.04
CA GLY A 8 -17.00 40.15 16.29
C GLY A 8 -17.04 39.31 15.01
N TRP A 9 -17.77 39.77 13.98
CA TRP A 9 -17.89 39.06 12.70
C TRP A 9 -16.55 38.92 11.97
N ARG A 10 -15.72 39.96 11.96
CA ARG A 10 -14.39 39.93 11.36
C ARG A 10 -13.47 38.89 12.02
N HIS A 11 -13.50 38.77 13.35
CA HIS A 11 -12.73 37.75 14.05
C HIS A 11 -13.23 36.33 13.72
N TRP A 12 -14.54 36.12 13.59
CA TRP A 12 -15.10 34.83 13.16
C TRP A 12 -14.71 34.45 11.73
N VAL A 13 -14.73 35.41 10.80
CA VAL A 13 -14.29 35.19 9.41
C VAL A 13 -12.79 34.86 9.35
N VAL A 14 -11.96 35.58 10.11
CA VAL A 14 -10.52 35.29 10.18
C VAL A 14 -10.27 33.92 10.81
N ALA A 15 -10.96 33.58 11.91
CA ALA A 15 -10.84 32.26 12.53
C ALA A 15 -11.24 31.13 11.56
N LEU A 16 -12.34 31.30 10.81
CA LEU A 16 -12.77 30.34 9.80
C LEU A 16 -11.73 30.20 8.69
N ALA A 17 -11.18 31.31 8.19
CA ALA A 17 -10.14 31.30 7.17
C ALA A 17 -8.88 30.56 7.64
N VAL A 18 -8.47 30.76 8.90
CA VAL A 18 -7.35 30.05 9.52
C VAL A 18 -7.63 28.55 9.61
N VAL A 19 -8.82 28.14 10.04
CA VAL A 19 -9.20 26.72 10.10
C VAL A 19 -9.19 26.07 8.72
N VAL A 20 -9.74 26.74 7.70
CA VAL A 20 -9.71 26.25 6.31
C VAL A 20 -8.28 26.13 5.79
N PHE A 21 -7.45 27.14 6.04
CA PHE A 21 -6.04 27.13 5.62
C PHE A 21 -5.24 26.02 6.30
N LEU A 22 -5.44 25.81 7.61
CA LEU A 22 -4.79 24.73 8.35
C LEU A 22 -5.23 23.36 7.83
N GLY A 23 -6.53 23.16 7.59
CA GLY A 23 -7.05 21.91 7.00
C GLY A 23 -6.44 21.63 5.62
N TRP A 24 -6.34 22.65 4.78
CA TRP A 24 -5.70 22.54 3.47
C TRP A 24 -4.19 22.22 3.56
N ALA A 25 -3.47 22.88 4.47
CA ALA A 25 -2.05 22.64 4.68
C ALA A 25 -1.77 21.21 5.17
N ILE A 26 -2.59 20.69 6.09
CA ILE A 26 -2.51 19.30 6.58
C ILE A 26 -2.71 18.31 5.41
N GLN A 27 -3.69 18.57 4.55
CA GLN A 27 -4.01 17.70 3.41
C GLN A 27 -2.93 17.70 2.30
N LEU A 28 -2.18 18.80 2.19
CA LEU A 28 -1.00 18.90 1.32
C LEU A 28 0.18 18.08 1.85
N GLN A 29 0.37 18.07 3.17
CA GLN A 29 1.47 17.37 3.82
C GLN A 29 1.16 15.90 4.10
N SER A 30 -0.11 15.50 4.09
CA SER A 30 -0.50 14.11 4.33
C SER A 30 0.03 13.19 3.24
N GLU A 31 0.59 12.06 3.66
CA GLU A 31 0.93 10.94 2.78
C GLU A 31 -0.26 10.55 1.91
N LYS A 32 -0.01 10.42 0.60
CA LYS A 32 -1.05 10.06 -0.36
C LYS A 32 -1.35 8.58 -0.27
N GLU A 33 -2.60 8.22 -0.51
CA GLU A 33 -3.07 6.85 -0.46
C GLU A 33 -3.97 6.50 -1.63
N ILE A 34 -3.93 5.23 -2.01
CA ILE A 34 -4.97 4.57 -2.77
C ILE A 34 -5.82 3.79 -1.76
N ALA A 35 -7.07 4.23 -1.59
CA ALA A 35 -8.05 3.59 -0.74
C ALA A 35 -8.89 2.62 -1.57
N LEU A 36 -8.57 1.33 -1.47
CA LEU A 36 -9.04 0.32 -2.40
C LEU A 36 -10.00 -0.67 -1.74
N LYS A 37 -11.17 -0.85 -2.36
CA LYS A 37 -12.06 -2.00 -2.19
C LYS A 37 -12.05 -2.83 -3.48
N PHE A 38 -11.85 -4.14 -3.37
CA PHE A 38 -11.82 -4.97 -4.58
C PHE A 38 -13.19 -5.11 -5.24
N GLY A 39 -13.17 -5.10 -6.58
CA GLY A 39 -14.37 -5.26 -7.39
C GLY A 39 -15.27 -4.02 -7.40
N GLU A 40 -14.82 -2.90 -6.85
CA GLU A 40 -15.53 -1.62 -6.96
C GLU A 40 -15.29 -0.96 -8.33
N PRO A 41 -16.19 -0.06 -8.77
CA PRO A 41 -15.95 0.79 -9.93
C PRO A 41 -14.67 1.62 -9.77
N TRP A 42 -13.85 1.69 -10.83
CA TRP A 42 -12.58 2.41 -10.80
C TRP A 42 -12.70 3.88 -10.37
N GLU A 43 -13.76 4.57 -10.81
CA GLU A 43 -13.96 5.98 -10.49
C GLU A 43 -14.33 6.19 -9.01
N ASP A 44 -15.02 5.24 -8.36
CA ASP A 44 -15.29 5.30 -6.92
C ASP A 44 -13.99 5.22 -6.12
N MET A 45 -13.09 4.33 -6.52
CA MET A 45 -11.73 4.23 -5.95
C MET A 45 -10.95 5.52 -6.17
N ARG A 46 -10.99 6.09 -7.39
CA ARG A 46 -10.28 7.34 -7.72
C ARG A 46 -10.75 8.52 -6.89
N GLN A 47 -12.06 8.68 -6.72
CA GLN A 47 -12.65 9.79 -5.97
C GLN A 47 -12.36 9.68 -4.46
N ARG A 48 -12.32 8.45 -3.94
CA ARG A 48 -12.03 8.18 -2.52
C ARG A 48 -10.55 8.35 -2.18
N SER A 49 -9.67 8.08 -3.14
CA SER A 49 -8.21 8.08 -2.97
C SER A 49 -7.64 9.49 -2.96
N SER A 50 -6.63 9.72 -2.12
CA SER A 50 -5.93 11.02 -2.09
C SER A 50 -4.79 11.09 -3.11
N ALA A 51 -4.26 9.94 -3.55
CA ALA A 51 -3.28 9.89 -4.63
C ALA A 51 -3.97 9.96 -6.00
N ALA A 52 -3.58 10.91 -6.83
CA ALA A 52 -4.09 11.00 -8.19
C ALA A 52 -3.61 9.79 -9.01
N ILE A 53 -4.54 9.08 -9.64
CA ILE A 53 -4.27 7.96 -10.54
C ILE A 53 -5.05 8.14 -11.86
N GLY A 54 -4.50 7.63 -12.95
CA GLY A 54 -5.11 7.73 -14.28
C GLY A 54 -6.48 7.05 -14.39
N PRO A 55 -7.29 7.40 -15.40
CA PRO A 55 -8.56 6.71 -15.67
C PRO A 55 -8.33 5.28 -16.18
N THR A 56 -9.38 4.48 -16.24
CA THR A 56 -9.36 3.22 -16.99
C THR A 56 -9.23 3.44 -18.50
N ILE A 57 -8.80 2.40 -19.21
CA ILE A 57 -8.90 2.34 -20.66
C ILE A 57 -10.16 1.51 -21.01
N PRO A 58 -11.19 2.11 -21.64
CA PRO A 58 -12.45 1.42 -21.92
C PRO A 58 -12.25 0.12 -22.70
N GLY A 59 -12.84 -0.99 -22.23
CA GLY A 59 -12.78 -2.29 -22.92
C GLY A 59 -11.46 -3.06 -22.78
N HIS A 60 -10.47 -2.55 -22.03
CA HIS A 60 -9.18 -3.20 -21.88
C HIS A 60 -8.91 -3.68 -20.44
N PHE A 61 -8.24 -4.83 -20.32
CA PHE A 61 -7.53 -5.20 -19.10
C PHE A 61 -6.17 -4.50 -19.07
N ALA A 62 -5.95 -3.66 -18.07
CA ALA A 62 -4.71 -2.90 -17.94
C ALA A 62 -4.49 -2.48 -16.47
N PHE A 63 -3.52 -1.59 -16.26
CA PHE A 63 -3.25 -1.00 -14.95
C PHE A 63 -2.94 0.48 -15.08
N SER A 64 -3.06 1.19 -13.96
CA SER A 64 -2.53 2.55 -13.80
C SER A 64 -1.63 2.62 -12.58
N ILE A 65 -0.78 3.64 -12.56
CA ILE A 65 0.17 3.93 -11.48
C ILE A 65 -0.22 5.28 -10.88
N PRO A 66 -0.26 5.43 -9.54
CA PRO A 66 -0.41 6.74 -8.90
C PRO A 66 0.67 7.71 -9.38
N LYS A 67 0.32 8.99 -9.49
CA LYS A 67 1.24 10.05 -9.97
C LYS A 67 2.27 10.48 -8.91
N SER A 68 2.15 9.98 -7.68
CA SER A 68 3.05 10.25 -6.56
C SER A 68 3.31 8.95 -5.80
N ASP A 69 4.35 8.95 -4.95
CA ASP A 69 4.52 7.91 -3.95
C ASP A 69 3.23 7.81 -3.10
N ALA A 70 2.71 6.60 -2.91
CA ALA A 70 1.44 6.39 -2.24
C ALA A 70 1.42 5.07 -1.47
N ARG A 71 0.70 5.02 -0.35
CA ARG A 71 0.40 3.76 0.34
C ARG A 71 -0.88 3.13 -0.18
N LEU A 72 -1.00 1.82 0.01
CA LEU A 72 -2.28 1.13 -0.08
C LEU A 72 -2.98 1.24 1.28
N ARG A 73 -4.26 1.61 1.23
CA ARG A 73 -5.22 1.34 2.31
C ARG A 73 -6.27 0.39 1.75
N PHE A 74 -6.16 -0.88 2.08
CA PHE A 74 -7.14 -1.88 1.67
C PHE A 74 -8.32 -1.83 2.64
N ILE A 75 -9.49 -1.38 2.16
CA ILE A 75 -10.64 -1.00 2.99
C ILE A 75 -11.71 -2.09 3.08
N ASP A 76 -11.28 -3.35 3.10
CA ASP A 76 -12.20 -4.44 3.41
C ASP A 76 -12.60 -4.40 4.90
N PRO A 77 -13.89 -4.55 5.26
CA PRO A 77 -14.35 -4.46 6.64
C PRO A 77 -13.73 -5.50 7.60
N GLN A 78 -13.31 -6.66 7.08
CA GLN A 78 -12.72 -7.73 7.87
C GLN A 78 -11.22 -7.86 7.59
N TYR A 79 -10.86 -7.87 6.31
CA TYR A 79 -9.52 -8.22 5.84
C TYR A 79 -8.63 -7.00 5.55
N GLY A 80 -9.08 -5.80 5.91
CA GLY A 80 -8.38 -4.55 5.63
C GLY A 80 -7.00 -4.47 6.27
N PHE A 81 -6.09 -3.77 5.60
CA PHE A 81 -4.74 -3.49 6.09
C PHE A 81 -4.14 -2.27 5.37
N THR A 82 -3.02 -1.76 5.88
CA THR A 82 -2.30 -0.64 5.27
C THR A 82 -0.85 -0.97 5.01
N THR A 83 -0.26 -0.34 3.99
CA THR A 83 1.16 -0.47 3.68
C THR A 83 1.91 0.82 4.01
N PRO A 84 3.25 0.76 4.12
CA PRO A 84 4.10 1.91 3.90
C PRO A 84 3.91 2.54 2.51
N LEU A 85 4.44 3.75 2.34
CA LEU A 85 4.51 4.41 1.04
C LEU A 85 5.29 3.58 0.02
N ALA A 86 4.78 3.58 -1.21
CA ALA A 86 5.34 2.86 -2.34
C ALA A 86 5.56 3.80 -3.51
N ARG A 87 6.75 3.71 -4.11
CA ARG A 87 7.03 4.34 -5.40
C ARG A 87 6.54 3.51 -6.58
N PHE A 88 6.77 2.20 -6.51
CA PHE A 88 6.19 1.27 -7.46
C PHE A 88 4.86 0.77 -6.91
N PHE A 89 3.76 1.21 -7.52
CA PHE A 89 2.41 0.81 -7.13
C PHE A 89 1.50 0.82 -8.36
N THR A 90 1.06 -0.36 -8.79
CA THR A 90 0.07 -0.50 -9.86
C THR A 90 -1.27 -0.96 -9.29
N VAL A 91 -2.35 -0.40 -9.83
CA VAL A 91 -3.72 -0.86 -9.60
C VAL A 91 -4.26 -1.37 -10.95
N ASN A 92 -4.68 -2.62 -10.97
CA ASN A 92 -5.16 -3.30 -12.16
C ASN A 92 -6.68 -3.20 -12.26
N PHE A 93 -7.19 -3.04 -13.47
CA PHE A 93 -8.61 -3.04 -13.79
C PHE A 93 -8.89 -3.95 -14.99
N ASN A 94 -10.14 -4.39 -15.10
CA ASN A 94 -10.59 -5.21 -16.23
C ASN A 94 -11.39 -4.38 -17.25
N SER A 95 -11.78 -5.01 -18.35
CA SER A 95 -12.57 -4.38 -19.42
C SER A 95 -13.93 -3.83 -18.95
N ASP A 96 -14.44 -4.30 -17.81
CA ASP A 96 -15.65 -3.81 -17.14
C ASP A 96 -15.42 -2.57 -16.26
N GLY A 97 -14.19 -2.07 -16.18
CA GLY A 97 -13.84 -0.90 -15.36
C GLY A 97 -13.79 -1.16 -13.86
N LEU A 98 -13.80 -2.43 -13.42
CA LEU A 98 -13.71 -2.79 -12.00
C LEU A 98 -12.27 -3.02 -11.55
N THR A 99 -11.96 -2.67 -10.31
CA THR A 99 -10.67 -2.93 -9.69
C THR A 99 -10.45 -4.45 -9.49
N ARG A 100 -9.27 -4.96 -9.85
CA ARG A 100 -8.98 -6.42 -9.86
C ARG A 100 -7.82 -6.86 -9.00
N GLY A 101 -6.77 -6.05 -8.91
CA GLY A 101 -5.59 -6.41 -8.15
C GLY A 101 -4.66 -5.23 -7.98
N ILE A 102 -3.66 -5.38 -7.13
CA ILE A 102 -2.53 -4.47 -7.07
C ILE A 102 -1.23 -5.24 -7.18
N ARG A 103 -0.18 -4.55 -7.64
CA ARG A 103 1.21 -4.97 -7.48
C ARG A 103 1.99 -3.77 -7.01
N MET A 104 2.75 -3.92 -5.94
CA MET A 104 3.50 -2.80 -5.38
C MET A 104 4.78 -3.26 -4.70
N SER A 105 5.65 -2.29 -4.41
CA SER A 105 6.74 -2.43 -3.47
C SER A 105 6.46 -1.50 -2.29
N PRO A 106 6.12 -2.01 -1.09
CA PRO A 106 5.79 -1.20 0.10
C PRO A 106 7.03 -0.49 0.68
N GLN A 107 7.71 0.28 -0.17
CA GLN A 107 8.91 1.04 0.07
C GLN A 107 9.12 2.03 -1.09
N ILE A 108 9.81 3.14 -0.82
CA ILE A 108 10.17 4.14 -1.83
C ILE A 108 11.55 3.84 -2.45
N GLU A 109 12.46 3.29 -1.65
CA GLU A 109 13.81 2.88 -2.04
C GLU A 109 14.09 1.45 -1.57
N PRO A 110 15.04 0.73 -2.19
CA PRO A 110 15.58 -0.51 -1.64
C PRO A 110 15.97 -0.35 -0.17
N LEU A 111 15.50 -1.26 0.70
CA LEU A 111 15.66 -1.16 2.15
C LEU A 111 16.90 -1.92 2.62
N LEU A 112 17.42 -1.58 3.79
CA LEU A 112 18.34 -2.45 4.52
C LEU A 112 17.59 -3.68 5.06
N LEU A 113 18.32 -4.73 5.43
CA LEU A 113 17.72 -5.98 5.92
C LEU A 113 16.79 -5.77 7.12
N GLU A 114 17.22 -4.96 8.09
CA GLU A 114 16.43 -4.67 9.30
C GLU A 114 15.09 -4.00 8.98
N ASP A 115 15.11 -2.95 8.17
CA ASP A 115 13.89 -2.24 7.79
C ASP A 115 12.98 -3.09 6.91
N THR A 116 13.57 -3.97 6.10
CA THR A 116 12.83 -4.95 5.29
C THR A 116 12.05 -5.91 6.18
N LEU A 117 12.70 -6.49 7.19
CA LEU A 117 12.06 -7.39 8.14
C LEU A 117 10.98 -6.65 8.94
N ARG A 118 11.22 -5.40 9.37
CA ARG A 118 10.22 -4.60 10.06
C ARG A 118 8.94 -4.43 9.24
N VAL A 119 9.05 -4.03 7.97
CA VAL A 119 7.89 -3.85 7.07
C VAL A 119 7.14 -5.17 6.85
N VAL A 120 7.87 -6.24 6.56
CA VAL A 120 7.30 -7.55 6.23
C VAL A 120 6.57 -8.15 7.43
N LEU A 121 7.16 -8.08 8.62
CA LEU A 121 6.58 -8.63 9.84
C LEU A 121 5.36 -7.82 10.28
N ASP A 122 5.39 -6.48 10.15
CA ASP A 122 4.23 -5.64 10.43
C ASP A 122 3.04 -5.97 9.50
N LEU A 123 3.30 -6.14 8.20
CA LEU A 123 2.25 -6.55 7.25
C LEU A 123 1.66 -7.92 7.61
N GLN A 124 2.50 -8.92 7.88
CA GLN A 124 2.02 -10.25 8.30
C GLN A 124 1.22 -10.21 9.60
N GLU A 125 1.61 -9.36 10.55
CA GLU A 125 0.89 -9.19 11.81
C GLU A 125 -0.48 -8.52 11.60
N GLN A 126 -0.56 -7.50 10.74
CA GLN A 126 -1.85 -6.92 10.32
C GLN A 126 -2.75 -7.98 9.69
N TRP A 127 -2.22 -8.80 8.79
CA TRP A 127 -2.96 -9.87 8.13
C TRP A 127 -3.45 -10.93 9.11
N HIS A 128 -2.58 -11.40 10.01
CA HIS A 128 -2.95 -12.36 11.03
C HIS A 128 -4.11 -11.84 11.90
N LYS A 129 -4.02 -10.58 12.36
CA LYS A 129 -5.10 -9.92 13.13
C LYS A 129 -6.40 -9.75 12.34
N ALA A 130 -6.31 -9.52 11.05
CA ALA A 130 -7.45 -9.36 10.15
C ALA A 130 -8.03 -10.72 9.66
N GLY A 131 -7.53 -11.85 10.16
CA GLY A 131 -8.06 -13.18 9.87
C GLY A 131 -7.55 -13.79 8.55
N TRP A 132 -6.45 -13.28 8.00
CA TRP A 132 -5.75 -13.94 6.91
C TRP A 132 -4.98 -15.14 7.45
N VAL A 133 -4.91 -16.21 6.66
CA VAL A 133 -4.16 -17.42 6.99
C VAL A 133 -3.01 -17.61 6.01
N PRO A 134 -1.80 -17.98 6.49
CA PRO A 134 -0.72 -18.35 5.59
C PRO A 134 -1.05 -19.67 4.88
N ILE A 135 -0.68 -19.77 3.61
CA ILE A 135 -0.87 -20.97 2.79
C ILE A 135 0.46 -21.41 2.18
N ARG A 136 0.54 -22.65 1.68
CA ARG A 136 1.78 -23.22 1.13
C ARG A 136 2.97 -23.14 2.09
N VAL A 137 2.71 -23.28 3.40
CA VAL A 137 3.69 -22.99 4.47
C VAL A 137 4.95 -23.84 4.34
N GLU A 138 4.86 -25.05 3.77
CA GLU A 138 6.02 -25.92 3.55
C GLU A 138 6.98 -25.38 2.48
N GLN A 139 6.45 -24.76 1.42
CA GLN A 139 7.24 -24.27 0.29
C GLN A 139 7.56 -22.77 0.42
N ASP A 140 6.57 -22.01 0.88
CA ASP A 140 6.53 -20.55 0.95
C ASP A 140 6.18 -20.09 2.40
N PRO A 141 6.99 -20.47 3.41
CA PRO A 141 6.70 -20.16 4.80
C PRO A 141 6.62 -18.64 5.06
N PRO A 142 5.79 -18.19 6.02
CA PRO A 142 5.84 -16.84 6.54
C PRO A 142 7.26 -16.43 6.93
N PHE A 143 7.59 -15.16 6.66
CA PHE A 143 8.85 -14.59 7.08
C PHE A 143 8.92 -14.51 8.60
N ALA A 144 10.10 -14.75 9.17
CA ALA A 144 10.36 -14.58 10.60
C ALA A 144 11.73 -13.94 10.83
N ASP A 145 11.87 -13.19 11.92
CA ASP A 145 13.15 -12.62 12.33
C ASP A 145 14.00 -13.66 13.07
N THR A 146 14.64 -14.54 12.29
CA THR A 146 15.54 -15.58 12.81
C THR A 146 16.88 -15.53 12.09
N PRO A 147 17.98 -16.01 12.70
CA PRO A 147 19.27 -16.12 12.03
C PRO A 147 19.20 -16.88 10.71
N GLN A 148 18.37 -17.93 10.63
CA GLN A 148 18.17 -18.75 9.44
C GLN A 148 17.52 -17.94 8.31
N TRP A 149 16.47 -17.18 8.61
CA TRP A 149 15.82 -16.31 7.64
C TRP A 149 16.74 -15.19 7.17
N ARG A 150 17.48 -14.55 8.08
CA ARG A 150 18.46 -13.51 7.75
C ARG A 150 19.56 -14.05 6.82
N ALA A 151 20.11 -15.23 7.12
CA ALA A 151 21.09 -15.89 6.28
C ALA A 151 20.53 -16.23 4.89
N ARG A 152 19.28 -16.72 4.83
CA ARG A 152 18.58 -17.00 3.57
C ARG A 152 18.38 -15.75 2.72
N LEU A 153 17.97 -14.62 3.32
CA LEU A 153 17.74 -13.38 2.58
C LEU A 153 19.05 -12.77 2.07
N ARG A 154 20.15 -12.90 2.81
CA ARG A 154 21.49 -12.44 2.37
C ARG A 154 22.02 -13.19 1.15
N ASP A 155 21.62 -14.46 0.99
CA ASP A 155 21.93 -15.28 -0.18
C ASP A 155 21.19 -14.76 -1.42
N VAL A 156 21.96 -14.24 -2.38
CA VAL A 156 21.46 -13.59 -3.60
C VAL A 156 20.59 -14.50 -4.47
N ASN A 157 20.67 -15.83 -4.29
CA ASN A 157 19.95 -16.81 -5.11
C ASN A 157 18.67 -17.35 -4.46
N LYS A 158 18.36 -16.99 -3.20
CA LYS A 158 17.26 -17.64 -2.45
C LYS A 158 16.04 -16.75 -2.23
N GLY A 159 16.24 -15.55 -1.66
CA GLY A 159 15.14 -14.69 -1.22
C GLY A 159 14.09 -15.41 -0.37
N GLY A 160 12.86 -14.92 -0.40
CA GLY A 160 11.70 -15.57 0.22
C GLY A 160 10.40 -15.16 -0.45
N THR A 161 9.42 -16.07 -0.39
CA THR A 161 8.04 -15.83 -0.79
C THR A 161 7.14 -16.37 0.30
N SER A 162 6.06 -15.66 0.59
CA SER A 162 4.99 -16.11 1.47
C SER A 162 3.64 -15.77 0.85
N TYR A 163 2.70 -16.70 0.93
CA TYR A 163 1.33 -16.52 0.48
C TYR A 163 0.36 -16.51 1.66
N TRP A 164 -0.62 -15.62 1.58
CA TRP A 164 -1.66 -15.46 2.59
C TRP A 164 -3.02 -15.42 1.92
N GLN A 165 -4.03 -15.98 2.56
CA GLN A 165 -5.37 -16.09 2.02
C GLN A 165 -6.42 -15.59 3.01
N ALA A 166 -7.33 -14.75 2.53
CA ALA A 166 -8.49 -14.26 3.27
C ALA A 166 -9.74 -14.97 2.76
N GLY A 167 -10.12 -16.04 3.47
CA GLY A 167 -11.23 -16.91 3.09
C GLY A 167 -11.11 -17.41 1.65
N ASN A 168 -12.16 -17.23 0.84
CA ASN A 168 -12.15 -17.50 -0.61
C ASN A 168 -12.08 -16.22 -1.45
N GLN A 169 -11.89 -15.07 -0.81
CA GLN A 169 -12.10 -13.76 -1.44
C GLN A 169 -10.82 -13.17 -1.99
N TYR A 170 -9.74 -13.25 -1.21
CA TYR A 170 -8.48 -12.58 -1.53
C TYR A 170 -7.26 -13.45 -1.22
N GLN A 171 -6.18 -13.17 -1.93
CA GLN A 171 -4.88 -13.75 -1.71
C GLN A 171 -3.82 -12.65 -1.82
N VAL A 172 -2.82 -12.72 -0.95
CA VAL A 172 -1.63 -11.88 -0.96
C VAL A 172 -0.42 -12.77 -1.23
N MET A 173 0.48 -12.27 -2.07
CA MET A 173 1.83 -12.79 -2.21
C MET A 173 2.81 -11.72 -1.79
N LEU A 174 3.69 -12.07 -0.86
CA LEU A 174 4.78 -11.23 -0.38
C LEU A 174 6.10 -11.88 -0.77
N VAL A 175 6.96 -11.14 -1.46
CA VAL A 175 8.27 -11.61 -1.90
C VAL A 175 9.34 -10.65 -1.42
N VAL A 176 10.42 -11.18 -0.87
CA VAL A 176 11.61 -10.40 -0.47
C VAL A 176 12.82 -10.96 -1.17
N ASN A 177 13.58 -10.11 -1.86
CA ASN A 177 14.86 -10.49 -2.45
C ASN A 177 15.91 -9.43 -2.18
N ARG A 178 17.17 -9.87 -2.10
CA ARG A 178 18.31 -8.97 -2.20
C ARG A 178 18.32 -8.33 -3.58
N PHE A 179 18.60 -7.04 -3.62
CA PHE A 179 18.56 -6.20 -4.81
C PHE A 179 19.86 -5.44 -4.96
N LYS A 180 20.41 -5.47 -6.17
CA LYS A 180 21.60 -4.68 -6.52
C LYS A 180 21.19 -3.25 -6.83
N ASP A 181 21.29 -2.38 -5.83
CA ASP A 181 21.01 -0.96 -5.99
C ASP A 181 22.20 -0.23 -6.64
N ILE A 182 21.97 0.36 -7.82
CA ILE A 182 22.98 1.13 -8.56
C ILE A 182 23.36 2.40 -7.79
N LYS A 183 22.43 2.99 -7.03
CA LYS A 183 22.68 4.22 -6.25
C LYS A 183 23.53 3.95 -4.99
N ARG A 184 23.50 2.71 -4.49
CA ARG A 184 24.17 2.28 -3.25
C ARG A 184 24.88 0.94 -3.46
N PRO A 185 25.91 0.90 -4.32
CA PRO A 185 26.50 -0.36 -4.80
C PRO A 185 27.26 -1.15 -3.71
N THR A 186 27.65 -0.51 -2.62
CA THR A 186 28.39 -1.12 -1.50
C THR A 186 27.48 -1.66 -0.40
N GLU A 187 26.18 -1.45 -0.49
CA GLU A 187 25.23 -1.79 0.58
C GLU A 187 24.38 -3.00 0.23
N GLU A 188 24.05 -3.80 1.24
CA GLU A 188 23.07 -4.87 1.09
C GLU A 188 21.66 -4.28 1.13
N ARG A 189 21.03 -4.23 -0.04
CA ARG A 189 19.71 -3.65 -0.24
C ARG A 189 18.70 -4.71 -0.65
N TYR A 190 17.43 -4.48 -0.31
CA TYR A 190 16.35 -5.46 -0.46
C TYR A 190 15.11 -4.81 -1.07
N LEU A 191 14.41 -5.58 -1.89
CA LEU A 191 13.11 -5.21 -2.45
C LEU A 191 12.03 -6.17 -1.94
N ILE A 192 10.94 -5.58 -1.50
CA ILE A 192 9.68 -6.21 -1.19
C ILE A 192 8.78 -6.08 -2.41
N LYS A 193 8.13 -7.16 -2.80
CA LYS A 193 7.05 -7.16 -3.78
C LYS A 193 5.80 -7.70 -3.11
N LEU A 194 4.71 -6.97 -3.23
CA LEU A 194 3.41 -7.33 -2.72
C LEU A 194 2.44 -7.37 -3.89
N ALA A 195 1.74 -8.49 -4.05
CA ALA A 195 0.60 -8.62 -4.95
C ALA A 195 -0.63 -8.99 -4.13
N LEU A 196 -1.76 -8.41 -4.48
CA LEU A 196 -3.04 -8.66 -3.82
C LEU A 196 -4.13 -8.70 -4.89
N ALA A 197 -4.93 -9.77 -4.92
CA ALA A 197 -6.01 -10.00 -5.86
C ALA A 197 -6.94 -11.14 -5.37
N ARG A 198 -7.90 -11.57 -6.19
CA ARG A 198 -8.65 -12.82 -5.96
C ARG A 198 -7.72 -14.03 -6.01
N PRO A 199 -7.95 -15.11 -5.23
CA PRO A 199 -7.06 -16.28 -5.16
C PRO A 199 -6.61 -16.84 -6.51
N TRP A 200 -5.31 -17.07 -6.67
CA TRP A 200 -4.69 -17.58 -7.91
C TRP A 200 -3.74 -18.77 -7.71
N VAL A 201 -3.25 -19.03 -6.50
CA VAL A 201 -2.57 -20.29 -6.13
C VAL A 201 -3.46 -21.12 -5.21
N LYS A 202 -3.29 -22.45 -5.27
CA LYS A 202 -3.93 -23.37 -4.34
C LYS A 202 -3.25 -23.29 -2.96
N PRO A 203 -4.03 -23.42 -1.86
CA PRO A 203 -3.48 -23.47 -0.50
C PRO A 203 -2.45 -24.56 -0.28
#